data_AF-A0A958JXX4-F1
#
_entry.id   AF-A0A958JXX4-F1
#
_cell.length_a   1.000
_cell.length_b   1.000
_cell.length_c   1.000
_cell.angle_alpha   90.00
_cell.angle_beta   90.00
_cell.angle_gamma   90.00
#
_symmetry.space_group_name_H-M   'P 1'
#
loop_
_entity.id
_entity.type
_entity.pdbx_description
1 polymer ?
#
loop_
_entity_poly.entity_id
_entity_poly.type
_entity_poly.pdbx_seq_one_letter_code
_entity_poly.pdbx_strand_id
1 'polypeptide(L)'
;AMMTAFYVTRSACMTFLGEYRGHAHPHESPVTMVAPLVVLAALAFFGGWLLEGPLSLHQYLSSVIPVGEGGHGEGVLASLFHSWPGFVGVGLGLAFYTKLTAIPNALSKALPQLTQILSDKFYFDEIYQALVVEPLEKGANILWKQADQAGIDGAVNGTAAVVDVTGEVARTLSTGQMRHYALFMFLGTVFLFLFYLVL
;
A
#
# COMPACT_ATOMS: atom_id res chain seq x y z
N ALA A 1 11.02 25.02 7.73
CA ALA A 1 10.34 25.74 8.84
C ALA A 1 9.09 26.49 8.37
N MET A 2 9.23 27.48 7.47
CA MET A 2 8.11 28.34 7.06
C MET A 2 6.91 27.59 6.45
N MET A 3 7.13 26.75 5.42
CA MET A 3 6.06 26.00 4.78
C MET A 3 5.36 25.02 5.74
N THR A 4 6.13 24.39 6.63
CA THR A 4 5.62 23.52 7.69
C THR A 4 4.66 24.28 8.60
N ALA A 5 5.11 25.43 9.13
CA ALA A 5 4.29 26.27 9.99
C ALA A 5 3.04 26.81 9.26
N PHE A 6 3.19 27.22 8.00
CA PHE A 6 2.09 27.71 7.18
C PHE A 6 1.01 26.64 6.97
N TYR A 7 1.38 25.41 6.57
CA TYR A 7 0.38 24.38 6.30
C TYR A 7 -0.34 23.92 7.58
N VAL A 8 0.37 23.77 8.70
CA VAL A 8 -0.26 23.39 9.99
C VAL A 8 -1.23 24.46 10.44
N THR A 9 -0.81 25.73 10.36
CA THR A 9 -1.67 26.88 10.71
C THR A 9 -2.89 26.94 9.81
N ARG A 10 -2.71 26.76 8.49
CA ARG A 10 -3.83 26.66 7.53
C ARG A 10 -4.82 25.58 7.95
N SER A 11 -4.34 24.36 8.26
CA SER A 11 -5.20 23.27 8.69
C SER A 11 -5.96 23.62 9.96
N ALA A 12 -5.28 24.16 10.98
CA ALA A 12 -5.93 24.58 12.22
C ALA A 12 -7.01 25.67 11.99
N CYS A 13 -6.71 26.69 11.18
CA CYS A 13 -7.67 27.74 10.84
C CYS A 13 -8.90 27.18 10.11
N MET A 14 -8.70 26.34 9.10
CA MET A 14 -9.81 25.78 8.31
C MET A 14 -10.65 24.78 9.11
N THR A 15 -10.08 24.10 10.09
CA THR A 15 -10.79 23.11 10.92
C THR A 15 -11.51 23.75 12.11
N PHE A 16 -10.89 24.69 12.82
CA PHE A 16 -11.41 25.19 14.11
C PHE A 16 -11.93 26.62 14.06
N LEU A 17 -11.39 27.49 13.19
CA LEU A 17 -11.77 28.92 13.15
C LEU A 17 -12.76 29.25 12.03
N GLY A 18 -12.94 28.33 11.07
CA GLY A 18 -13.91 28.48 9.98
C GLY A 18 -15.32 28.04 10.37
N GLU A 19 -16.28 28.35 9.50
CA GLU A 19 -17.65 27.84 9.64
C GLU A 19 -17.69 26.34 9.40
N TYR A 20 -18.47 25.63 10.22
CA TYR A 20 -18.67 24.19 10.10
C TYR A 20 -19.42 23.87 8.79
N ARG A 21 -18.82 23.01 7.95
CA ARG A 21 -19.34 22.63 6.63
C ARG A 21 -19.93 21.22 6.57
N GLY A 22 -20.13 20.57 7.72
CA GLY A 22 -20.65 19.20 7.80
C GLY A 22 -22.16 19.14 8.05
N HIS A 23 -22.69 17.92 8.06
CA HIS A 23 -24.12 17.64 8.26
C HIS A 23 -24.46 17.07 9.66
N ALA A 24 -23.45 16.78 10.49
CA ALA A 24 -23.65 16.17 11.81
C ALA A 24 -23.48 17.21 12.94
N HIS A 25 -24.04 16.93 14.11
CA HIS A 25 -23.80 17.74 15.31
C HIS A 25 -22.43 17.39 15.92
N PRO A 26 -21.48 18.33 16.00
CA PRO A 26 -20.20 18.08 16.65
C PRO A 26 -20.41 17.79 18.14
N HIS A 27 -19.86 16.68 18.61
CA HIS A 27 -19.81 16.35 20.03
C HIS A 27 -18.35 16.17 20.46
N GLU A 28 -18.09 16.43 21.75
CA GLU A 28 -16.81 16.13 22.38
C GLU A 28 -16.50 14.63 22.32
N SER A 29 -15.21 14.30 22.18
CA SER A 29 -14.77 12.91 22.18
C SER A 29 -14.83 12.32 23.59
N PRO A 30 -15.11 11.01 23.74
CA PRO A 30 -15.10 10.37 25.04
C PRO A 30 -13.71 10.42 25.70
N VAL A 31 -13.69 10.36 27.03
CA VAL A 31 -12.45 10.45 27.84
C VAL A 31 -11.42 9.37 27.45
N THR A 32 -11.87 8.23 26.95
CA THR A 32 -11.00 7.15 26.45
C THR A 32 -10.11 7.58 25.28
N MET A 33 -10.50 8.60 24.51
CA MET A 33 -9.69 9.19 23.44
C MET A 33 -8.92 10.42 23.92
N VAL A 34 -9.52 11.26 24.77
CA VAL A 34 -8.90 12.50 25.26
C VAL A 34 -7.73 12.23 26.21
N ALA A 35 -7.85 11.24 27.10
CA ALA A 35 -6.81 10.95 28.08
C ALA A 35 -5.45 10.60 27.42
N PRO A 36 -5.36 9.69 26.42
CA PRO A 36 -4.13 9.48 25.68
C PRO A 36 -3.59 10.75 25.00
N LEU A 37 -4.46 11.56 24.39
CA LEU A 37 -4.04 12.80 23.71
C LEU A 37 -3.44 13.82 24.67
N VAL A 38 -4.00 13.97 25.88
CA VAL A 38 -3.47 14.87 26.91
C VAL A 38 -2.10 14.39 27.40
N VAL A 39 -1.93 13.09 27.63
CA VAL A 39 -0.63 12.52 28.01
C VAL A 39 0.42 12.78 26.92
N LEU A 40 0.07 12.54 25.66
CA LEU A 40 0.96 12.81 24.52
C LEU A 40 1.30 14.30 24.39
N ALA A 41 0.32 15.19 24.60
CA ALA A 41 0.54 16.63 24.57
C ALA A 41 1.50 17.08 25.68
N ALA A 42 1.37 16.55 26.90
CA ALA A 42 2.29 16.82 27.99
C ALA A 42 3.71 16.32 27.66
N LEU A 43 3.83 15.10 27.13
CA LEU A 43 5.13 14.56 26.71
C LEU A 43 5.76 15.37 25.58
N ALA A 44 4.99 15.83 24.60
CA ALA A 44 5.49 16.69 23.52
C ALA A 44 5.96 18.06 24.04
N PHE A 45 5.25 18.63 25.01
CA PHE A 45 5.61 19.91 25.62
C PHE A 45 6.89 19.83 26.45
N PHE A 46 7.01 18.82 27.32
CA PHE A 46 8.19 18.65 28.18
C PHE A 46 9.35 17.90 27.53
N GLY A 47 9.10 17.18 26.44
CA GLY A 47 10.06 16.26 25.83
C GLY A 47 11.36 16.92 25.40
N GLY A 48 11.30 18.13 24.81
CA GLY A 48 12.51 18.86 24.42
C GLY A 48 13.41 19.20 25.61
N TRP A 49 12.82 19.70 26.70
CA TRP A 49 13.57 19.99 27.93
C TRP A 49 14.12 18.71 28.60
N LEU A 50 13.33 17.64 28.61
CA LEU A 50 13.70 16.38 29.23
C LEU A 50 14.87 15.70 28.50
N LEU A 51 14.83 15.69 27.16
CA LEU A 51 15.81 14.99 26.31
C LEU A 51 17.09 15.78 26.04
N GLU A 52 17.07 17.12 26.21
CA GLU A 52 18.28 17.95 26.18
C GLU A 52 18.91 18.09 27.59
N GLY A 53 18.10 17.97 28.65
CA GLY A 53 18.53 18.11 30.04
C GLY A 53 18.78 16.77 30.74
N PRO A 54 17.93 16.37 31.71
CA PRO A 54 18.21 15.26 32.62
C PRO A 54 18.28 13.88 31.96
N LEU A 55 17.60 13.69 30.81
CA LEU A 55 17.68 12.48 29.99
C LEU A 55 18.41 12.79 28.68
N SER A 56 19.58 13.44 28.77
CA SER A 56 20.35 13.88 27.60
C SER A 56 20.58 12.73 26.61
N LEU A 57 19.86 12.78 25.49
CA LEU A 57 19.92 11.76 24.45
C LEU A 57 21.29 11.79 23.76
N HIS A 58 21.88 12.98 23.67
CA HIS A 58 23.23 13.20 23.18
C HIS A 58 24.28 12.42 23.99
N GLN A 59 24.23 12.53 25.33
CA GLN A 59 25.16 11.80 26.21
C GLN A 59 24.90 10.28 26.18
N TYR A 60 23.65 9.86 26.01
CA TYR A 60 23.31 8.45 25.88
C TYR A 60 23.86 7.82 24.59
N LEU A 61 23.75 8.53 23.45
CA LEU A 61 24.18 8.02 22.14
C LEU A 61 25.67 8.25 21.82
N SER A 62 26.40 9.02 22.62
CA SER A 62 27.82 9.34 22.38
C SER A 62 28.73 8.10 22.36
N SER A 63 28.28 6.97 22.91
CA SER A 63 29.01 5.69 22.91
C SER A 63 28.92 4.92 21.58
N VAL A 64 27.90 5.18 20.76
CA VAL A 64 27.62 4.45 19.51
C VAL A 64 27.81 5.33 18.28
N ILE A 65 27.59 6.64 18.42
CA ILE A 65 27.72 7.61 17.32
C ILE A 65 28.94 8.49 17.60
N PRO A 66 30.05 8.34 16.85
CA PRO A 66 31.19 9.24 16.96
C PRO A 66 30.74 10.65 16.55
N VAL A 67 30.61 11.52 17.53
CA VAL A 67 30.21 12.91 17.31
C VAL A 67 31.44 13.65 16.77
N GLY A 68 31.42 14.05 15.50
CA GLY A 68 32.42 14.99 14.98
C GLY A 68 32.35 16.30 15.76
N GLU A 69 33.49 16.97 15.97
CA GLU A 69 33.67 18.24 16.71
C GLU A 69 32.96 19.46 16.07
N GLY A 70 31.70 19.31 15.66
CA GLY A 70 30.89 20.32 14.97
C GLY A 70 29.74 20.87 15.79
N GLY A 71 29.74 20.68 17.11
CA GLY A 71 28.77 21.30 18.01
C GLY A 71 29.00 22.80 18.11
N HIS A 72 28.59 23.55 17.08
CA HIS A 72 28.45 24.99 17.20
C HIS A 72 27.43 25.22 18.33
N GLY A 73 27.94 25.64 19.49
CA GLY A 73 27.12 26.23 20.54
C GLY A 73 26.54 27.52 19.99
N GLU A 74 25.51 27.42 19.16
CA GLU A 74 24.63 28.53 18.87
C GLU A 74 24.03 28.92 20.21
N GLY A 75 24.44 30.08 20.71
CA GLY A 75 23.78 30.67 21.87
C GLY A 75 22.29 30.74 21.61
N VAL A 76 21.48 30.71 22.67
CA VAL A 76 20.01 30.75 22.59
C VAL A 76 19.50 31.82 21.63
N LEU A 77 20.19 32.96 21.54
CA LEU A 77 19.89 34.05 20.60
C LEU A 77 20.02 33.65 19.12
N ALA A 78 21.03 32.87 18.75
CA ALA A 78 21.20 32.36 17.38
C ALA A 78 20.13 31.33 17.03
N SER A 79 19.81 30.41 17.95
CA SER A 79 18.72 29.44 17.75
C SER A 79 17.33 30.10 17.64
N LEU A 80 17.09 31.13 18.46
CA LEU A 80 15.89 31.97 18.34
C LEU A 80 15.86 32.73 17.02
N PHE A 81 17.01 33.23 16.57
CA PHE A 81 17.12 33.89 15.26
C PHE A 81 16.74 32.92 14.14
N HIS A 82 17.23 31.67 14.13
CA HIS A 82 16.88 30.67 13.12
C HIS A 82 15.39 30.26 13.08
N SER A 83 14.62 30.59 14.12
CA SER A 83 13.19 30.26 14.21
C SER A 83 12.25 31.24 13.49
N TRP A 84 12.75 32.42 13.07
CA TRP A 84 11.95 33.48 12.43
C TRP A 84 11.10 33.04 11.23
N PRO A 85 11.55 32.13 10.31
CA PRO A 85 10.75 31.76 9.15
C PRO A 85 9.50 30.96 9.57
N GLY A 86 9.56 30.26 10.70
CA GLY A 86 8.41 29.57 11.29
C GLY A 86 7.31 30.57 11.68
N PHE A 87 7.68 31.63 12.40
CA PHE A 87 6.74 32.69 12.80
C PHE A 87 6.12 33.41 11.60
N VAL A 88 6.91 33.67 10.55
CA VAL A 88 6.39 34.22 9.29
C VAL A 88 5.38 33.27 8.66
N GLY A 89 5.66 31.96 8.64
CA GLY A 89 4.74 30.94 8.16
C GLY A 89 3.41 30.92 8.93
N VAL A 90 3.46 30.98 10.27
CA VAL A 90 2.25 31.07 11.11
C VAL A 90 1.48 32.37 10.82
N GLY A 91 2.17 33.52 10.77
CA GLY A 91 1.56 34.82 10.53
C GLY A 91 0.84 34.89 9.17
N LEU A 92 1.49 34.39 8.10
CA LEU A 92 0.86 34.30 6.77
C LEU A 92 -0.30 33.32 6.75
N GLY A 93 -0.20 32.18 7.43
CA GLY A 93 -1.29 31.20 7.53
C GLY A 93 -2.53 31.79 8.20
N LEU A 94 -2.35 32.47 9.34
CA LEU A 94 -3.43 33.19 10.02
C LEU A 94 -4.01 34.29 9.13
N ALA A 95 -3.17 35.15 8.56
CA ALA A 95 -3.63 36.27 7.73
C ALA A 95 -4.43 35.80 6.51
N PHE A 96 -3.95 34.80 5.77
CA PHE A 96 -4.60 34.31 4.55
C PHE A 96 -5.89 33.56 4.82
N TYR A 97 -6.01 32.85 5.94
CA TYR A 97 -7.17 32.01 6.22
C TYR A 97 -8.18 32.61 7.20
N THR A 98 -7.91 33.76 7.83
CA THR A 98 -8.91 34.49 8.64
C THR A 98 -9.30 35.85 8.06
N LYS A 99 -8.36 36.66 7.56
CA LYS A 99 -8.63 38.04 7.11
C LYS A 99 -8.56 38.24 5.60
N LEU A 100 -7.65 37.54 4.91
CA LEU A 100 -7.31 37.74 3.51
C LEU A 100 -7.63 36.50 2.65
N THR A 101 -8.84 35.96 2.81
CA THR A 101 -9.30 34.70 2.20
C THR A 101 -9.34 34.71 0.66
N ALA A 102 -9.31 35.89 0.04
CA ALA A 102 -9.24 36.04 -1.41
C ALA A 102 -7.86 35.69 -2.01
N ILE A 103 -6.77 35.83 -1.23
CA ILE A 103 -5.40 35.69 -1.74
C ILE A 103 -5.09 34.24 -2.16
N PRO A 104 -5.39 33.19 -1.36
CA PRO A 104 -5.13 31.81 -1.79
C PRO A 104 -5.83 31.45 -3.09
N ASN A 105 -7.08 31.89 -3.25
CA ASN A 105 -7.87 31.64 -4.46
C ASN A 105 -7.33 32.42 -5.67
N ALA A 106 -6.87 33.66 -5.48
CA ALA A 106 -6.24 34.45 -6.53
C ALA A 106 -4.90 33.83 -6.99
N LEU A 107 -4.09 33.35 -6.03
CA LEU A 107 -2.81 32.70 -6.33
C LEU A 107 -3.01 31.39 -7.11
N SER A 108 -4.00 30.59 -6.72
CA SER A 108 -4.36 29.37 -7.44
C SER A 108 -4.78 29.64 -8.89
N LYS A 109 -5.50 30.74 -9.14
CA LYS A 109 -5.89 31.16 -10.50
C LYS A 109 -4.73 31.76 -11.31
N ALA A 110 -3.78 32.43 -10.64
CA ALA A 110 -2.63 33.03 -11.30
C ALA A 110 -1.60 31.99 -11.77
N LEU A 111 -1.45 30.89 -11.02
CA LEU A 111 -0.51 29.81 -11.31
C LEU A 111 -1.22 28.45 -11.35
N PRO A 112 -2.08 28.21 -12.36
CA PRO A 112 -2.89 26.99 -12.42
C PRO A 112 -2.03 25.74 -12.56
N GLN A 113 -0.96 25.79 -13.37
CA GLN A 113 -0.05 24.66 -13.60
C GLN A 113 0.67 24.23 -12.32
N LEU A 114 1.23 25.20 -11.57
CA LEU A 114 1.90 24.91 -10.31
C LEU A 114 0.91 24.39 -9.26
N THR A 115 -0.28 24.97 -9.20
CA THR A 115 -1.32 24.51 -8.29
C THR A 115 -1.72 23.07 -8.58
N GLN A 116 -1.88 22.73 -9.87
CA GLN A 116 -2.24 21.39 -10.30
C GLN A 116 -1.16 20.37 -9.94
N ILE A 117 0.12 20.66 -10.20
CA ILE A 117 1.24 19.77 -9.83
C ILE A 117 1.27 19.53 -8.31
N LEU A 118 1.09 20.59 -7.51
CA LEU A 118 1.11 20.48 -6.05
C LEU A 118 -0.14 19.77 -5.50
N SER A 119 -1.31 19.95 -6.12
CA SER A 119 -2.55 19.26 -5.73
C SER A 119 -2.53 17.79 -6.10
N ASP A 120 -1.94 17.45 -7.24
CA ASP A 120 -1.79 16.08 -7.74
C ASP A 120 -0.56 15.39 -7.13
N LYS A 121 -0.07 15.85 -5.97
CA LYS A 121 1.05 15.27 -5.21
C LYS A 121 2.30 15.02 -6.08
N PHE A 122 2.60 15.93 -7.00
CA PHE A 122 3.71 15.81 -7.96
C PHE A 122 3.60 14.63 -8.93
N TYR A 123 2.41 14.08 -9.15
CA TYR A 123 2.16 12.91 -9.98
C TYR A 123 2.88 11.63 -9.54
N PHE A 124 3.36 11.56 -8.29
CA PHE A 124 4.09 10.39 -7.81
C PHE A 124 3.21 9.13 -7.78
N ASP A 125 1.94 9.28 -7.41
CA ASP A 125 1.00 8.15 -7.34
C ASP A 125 0.75 7.57 -8.74
N GLU A 126 0.55 8.42 -9.74
CA GLU A 126 0.31 8.04 -11.14
C GLU A 126 1.56 7.42 -11.79
N ILE A 127 2.73 7.99 -11.53
CA ILE A 127 4.00 7.44 -12.00
C ILE A 127 4.23 6.06 -11.39
N TYR A 128 4.00 5.91 -10.09
CA TYR A 128 4.14 4.62 -9.41
C TYR A 128 3.13 3.59 -9.95
N GLN A 129 1.89 4.01 -10.15
CA GLN A 129 0.85 3.18 -10.74
C GLN A 129 1.26 2.67 -12.14
N ALA A 130 1.74 3.57 -13.01
CA ALA A 130 2.08 3.23 -14.38
C ALA A 130 3.39 2.44 -14.51
N LEU A 131 4.41 2.76 -13.70
CA LEU A 131 5.74 2.14 -13.81
C LEU A 131 5.89 0.87 -12.99
N VAL A 132 5.18 0.74 -11.86
CA VAL A 132 5.34 -0.37 -10.93
C VAL A 132 4.10 -1.24 -10.88
N VAL A 133 2.93 -0.67 -10.59
CA VAL A 133 1.71 -1.45 -10.32
C VAL A 133 1.19 -2.13 -11.58
N GLU A 134 0.91 -1.37 -12.65
CA GLU A 134 0.34 -1.92 -13.88
C GLU A 134 1.20 -2.99 -14.54
N PRO A 135 2.53 -2.85 -14.67
CA PRO A 135 3.37 -3.88 -15.28
C PRO A 135 3.38 -5.16 -14.44
N LEU A 136 3.42 -5.04 -13.11
CA LEU A 136 3.35 -6.19 -12.21
C LEU A 136 1.99 -6.89 -12.31
N GLU A 137 0.89 -6.15 -12.37
CA GLU A 137 -0.45 -6.70 -12.49
C GLU A 137 -0.67 -7.39 -13.85
N LYS A 138 -0.17 -6.79 -14.94
CA LYS A 138 -0.16 -7.43 -16.28
C LYS A 138 0.68 -8.70 -16.26
N GLY A 139 1.87 -8.67 -15.66
CA GLY A 139 2.73 -9.84 -15.49
C GLY A 139 2.06 -10.97 -14.70
N ALA A 140 1.42 -10.64 -13.57
CA ALA A 140 0.68 -11.60 -12.76
C ALA A 140 -0.48 -12.23 -13.52
N ASN A 141 -1.23 -11.43 -14.29
CA ASN A 141 -2.32 -11.92 -15.13
C ASN A 141 -1.86 -12.88 -16.23
N ILE A 142 -0.68 -12.63 -16.82
CA ILE A 142 -0.08 -13.54 -17.81
C ILE A 142 0.27 -14.87 -17.15
N LEU A 143 0.94 -14.84 -16.00
CA LEU A 143 1.31 -16.05 -15.26
C LEU A 143 0.06 -16.86 -14.87
N TRP A 144 -0.98 -16.21 -14.35
CA TRP A 144 -2.23 -16.89 -14.00
C TRP A 144 -2.90 -17.55 -15.21
N LYS A 145 -3.09 -16.83 -16.32
CA LYS A 145 -3.78 -17.38 -17.49
C LYS A 145 -2.98 -18.46 -18.21
N GLN A 146 -1.67 -18.25 -18.37
CA GLN A 146 -0.83 -19.15 -19.17
C GLN A 146 -0.28 -20.32 -18.36
N ALA A 147 0.23 -20.07 -17.14
CA ALA A 147 0.82 -21.13 -16.35
C ALA A 147 -0.24 -21.94 -15.62
N ASP A 148 -1.17 -21.27 -14.93
CA ASP A 148 -2.15 -21.95 -14.07
C ASP A 148 -3.33 -22.51 -14.88
N GLN A 149 -4.14 -21.64 -15.50
CA GLN A 149 -5.34 -22.09 -16.22
C GLN A 149 -5.03 -22.94 -17.47
N ALA A 150 -4.08 -22.50 -18.31
CA ALA A 150 -3.78 -23.25 -19.53
C ALA A 150 -2.82 -24.41 -19.29
N GLY A 151 -1.83 -24.24 -18.39
CA GLY A 151 -0.83 -25.25 -18.10
C GLY A 151 -1.32 -26.29 -17.10
N ILE A 152 -1.55 -25.88 -15.86
CA ILE A 152 -1.88 -26.78 -14.76
C ILE A 152 -3.29 -27.36 -14.92
N ASP A 153 -4.32 -26.51 -15.00
CA ASP A 153 -5.71 -26.98 -15.15
C ASP A 153 -5.90 -27.71 -16.48
N GLY A 154 -5.25 -27.23 -17.55
CA GLY A 154 -5.26 -27.89 -18.85
C GLY A 154 -4.68 -29.31 -18.80
N ALA A 155 -3.55 -29.52 -18.10
CA ALA A 155 -2.98 -30.84 -17.92
C ALA A 155 -3.90 -31.76 -17.12
N VAL A 156 -4.44 -31.27 -15.99
CA VAL A 156 -5.36 -32.06 -15.14
C VAL A 156 -6.61 -32.47 -15.92
N ASN A 157 -7.30 -31.51 -16.56
CA ASN A 157 -8.49 -31.81 -17.36
C ASN A 157 -8.18 -32.70 -18.57
N GLY A 158 -7.01 -32.54 -19.18
CA GLY A 158 -6.54 -33.43 -20.24
C GLY A 158 -6.39 -34.87 -19.77
N THR A 159 -5.83 -35.09 -18.59
CA THR A 159 -5.73 -36.45 -18.03
C THR A 159 -7.09 -37.07 -17.76
N ALA A 160 -8.03 -36.30 -17.19
CA ALA A 160 -9.41 -36.76 -16.99
C ALA A 160 -10.08 -37.14 -18.32
N ALA A 161 -9.95 -36.30 -19.35
CA ALA A 161 -10.50 -36.58 -20.68
C ALA A 161 -9.95 -37.86 -21.30
N VAL A 162 -8.64 -38.14 -21.14
CA VAL A 162 -8.05 -39.39 -21.63
C VAL A 162 -8.65 -40.61 -20.94
N VAL A 163 -8.85 -40.53 -19.61
CA VAL A 163 -9.48 -41.62 -18.84
C VAL A 163 -10.92 -41.82 -19.29
N ASP A 164 -11.69 -40.75 -19.44
CA ASP A 164 -13.09 -40.81 -19.87
C ASP A 164 -13.24 -41.41 -21.26
N VAL A 165 -12.44 -40.94 -22.23
CA VAL A 165 -12.44 -41.49 -23.60
C VAL A 165 -12.07 -42.97 -23.60
N THR A 166 -11.06 -43.34 -22.81
CA THR A 166 -10.66 -44.75 -22.69
C THR A 166 -11.79 -45.60 -22.10
N GLY A 167 -12.49 -45.09 -21.10
CA GLY A 167 -13.66 -45.71 -20.50
C GLY A 167 -14.82 -45.87 -21.49
N GLU A 168 -15.13 -44.85 -22.28
CA GLU A 168 -16.18 -44.86 -23.30
C GLU A 168 -15.86 -45.92 -24.38
N VAL A 169 -14.61 -45.97 -24.87
CA VAL A 169 -14.16 -46.98 -25.82
C VAL A 169 -14.29 -48.39 -25.22
N ALA A 170 -13.81 -48.60 -23.99
CA ALA A 170 -13.93 -49.88 -23.30
C ALA A 170 -15.40 -50.30 -23.11
N ARG A 171 -16.30 -49.35 -22.85
CA ARG A 171 -17.74 -49.58 -22.74
C ARG A 171 -18.34 -50.10 -24.04
N THR A 172 -17.94 -49.56 -25.19
CA THR A 172 -18.46 -50.00 -26.50
C THR A 172 -18.04 -51.42 -26.89
N LEU A 173 -16.91 -51.92 -26.38
CA LEU A 173 -16.48 -53.32 -26.59
C LEU A 173 -17.41 -54.33 -25.87
N SER A 174 -18.13 -53.88 -24.84
CA SER A 174 -19.04 -54.71 -24.06
C SER A 174 -20.48 -54.60 -24.58
N THR A 175 -20.76 -55.22 -25.72
CA THR A 175 -22.05 -55.09 -26.45
C THR A 175 -23.21 -55.89 -25.85
N GLY A 176 -22.99 -56.69 -24.79
CA GLY A 176 -24.02 -57.52 -24.16
C GLY A 176 -24.41 -58.78 -24.94
N GLN A 177 -23.80 -59.02 -26.11
CA GLN A 177 -24.06 -60.21 -26.92
C GLN A 177 -23.16 -61.40 -26.51
N MET A 178 -23.76 -62.44 -25.95
CA MET A 178 -23.06 -63.68 -25.52
C MET A 178 -22.15 -64.29 -26.60
N ARG A 179 -22.54 -64.17 -27.88
CA ARG A 179 -21.76 -64.67 -29.04
C ARG A 179 -20.42 -63.95 -29.21
N HIS A 180 -20.39 -62.64 -29.00
CA HIS A 180 -19.15 -61.85 -29.09
C HIS A 180 -18.17 -62.23 -27.98
N TYR A 181 -18.65 -62.40 -26.74
CA TYR A 181 -17.82 -62.83 -25.62
C TYR A 181 -17.19 -64.21 -25.82
N ALA A 182 -17.96 -65.18 -26.31
CA ALA A 182 -17.45 -66.52 -26.60
C ALA A 182 -16.34 -66.50 -27.65
N LEU A 183 -16.47 -65.67 -28.69
CA LEU A 183 -15.48 -65.51 -29.76
C LEU A 183 -14.18 -64.90 -29.21
N PHE A 184 -14.25 -63.85 -28.39
CA PHE A 184 -13.08 -63.25 -27.73
C PHE A 184 -12.38 -64.21 -26.78
N MET A 185 -13.11 -64.99 -25.98
CA MET A 185 -12.51 -65.99 -25.09
C MET A 185 -11.77 -67.10 -25.86
N PHE A 186 -12.35 -67.59 -26.95
CA PHE A 186 -11.69 -68.58 -27.81
C PHE A 186 -10.40 -68.02 -28.43
N LEU A 187 -10.47 -66.82 -29.04
CA LEU A 187 -9.30 -66.14 -29.61
C LEU A 187 -8.21 -65.89 -28.56
N GLY A 188 -8.60 -65.40 -27.37
CA GLY A 188 -7.68 -65.15 -26.26
C GLY A 188 -6.96 -66.42 -25.79
N THR A 189 -7.69 -67.55 -25.74
CA THR A 189 -7.11 -68.84 -25.36
C THR A 189 -6.10 -69.34 -26.39
N VAL A 190 -6.47 -69.28 -27.69
CA VAL A 190 -5.56 -69.65 -28.79
C VAL A 190 -4.32 -68.76 -28.79
N PHE A 191 -4.50 -67.45 -28.61
CA PHE A 191 -3.39 -66.50 -28.53
C PHE A 191 -2.44 -66.80 -27.37
N LEU A 192 -2.95 -67.04 -26.16
CA LEU A 192 -2.13 -67.39 -25.00
C LEU A 192 -1.35 -68.69 -25.23
N PHE A 193 -1.98 -69.69 -25.86
CA PHE A 193 -1.33 -70.95 -26.20
C PHE A 193 -0.17 -70.76 -27.20
N LEU A 194 -0.40 -69.96 -28.24
CA LEU A 194 0.64 -69.64 -29.23
C LEU A 194 1.76 -68.80 -28.62
N PHE A 195 1.43 -67.81 -27.79
CA PHE A 195 2.42 -66.99 -27.10
C PHE A 195 3.30 -67.85 -26.18
N TYR A 196 2.70 -68.77 -25.42
CA TYR A 196 3.45 -69.70 -24.56
C TYR A 196 4.35 -70.66 -25.36
N LEU A 197 3.96 -71.05 -26.58
CA LEU A 197 4.78 -71.91 -27.43
C LEU A 197 5.96 -71.17 -28.09
N VAL A 198 5.83 -69.85 -28.26
CA VAL A 198 6.87 -69.00 -28.88
C VAL A 198 7.88 -68.49 -27.85
N LEU A 199 7.46 -68.34 -26.60
CA LEU A 199 8.30 -67.91 -25.47
C LEU A 199 9.13 -69.07 -24.89
#